data_AF-M0MV38-F1
#
_entry.id   AF-M0MV38-F1
#
_cell.length_a   1.000
_cell.length_b   1.000
_cell.length_c   1.000
_cell.angle_alpha   90.00
_cell.angle_beta   90.00
_cell.angle_gamma   90.00
#
_symmetry.space_group_name_H-M   'P 1'
#
loop_
_entity.id
_entity.type
_entity.pdbx_description
1 polymer ?
#
loop_
_entity_poly.entity_id
_entity_poly.type
_entity_poly.pdbx_seq_one_letter_code
_entity_poly.pdbx_strand_id
1 'polypeptide(L)'
;MGRQRSEKRTWLAVALALLYPGAGHLYLRKGFRALLWFGLVFATTALSVPNSAIPESGEISVEAILAASRALPTAASVAILVLSVLSTIDAYRLARRRNRRAASAVTAEEDDTSERQCPHCGREADSEFDFCQWCGEPLDADGS
;
A
#
# COMPACT_ATOMS: atom_id res chain seq x y z
N MET A 1 16.36 -1.51 17.23
CA MET A 1 16.01 -2.83 16.62
C MET A 1 14.71 -2.86 15.78
N GLY A 2 13.96 -1.76 15.60
CA GLY A 2 12.69 -1.77 14.84
C GLY A 2 12.81 -1.67 13.31
N ARG A 3 13.85 -1.00 12.81
CA ARG A 3 14.02 -0.64 11.39
C ARG A 3 14.19 -1.85 10.45
N GLN A 4 14.93 -2.88 10.88
CA GLN A 4 15.14 -4.10 10.08
C GLN A 4 13.90 -4.98 9.92
N ARG A 5 12.94 -4.93 10.86
CA ARG A 5 11.68 -5.70 10.77
C ARG A 5 10.70 -5.06 9.76
N SER A 6 10.81 -3.74 9.57
CA SER A 6 10.04 -2.97 8.60
C SER A 6 10.48 -3.25 7.17
N GLU A 7 11.79 -3.21 6.88
CA GLU A 7 12.34 -3.47 5.54
C GLU A 7 11.99 -4.88 5.02
N LYS A 8 12.12 -5.90 5.88
CA LYS A 8 11.80 -7.29 5.52
C LYS A 8 10.32 -7.47 5.15
N ARG A 9 9.42 -6.73 5.80
CA ARG A 9 7.98 -6.74 5.52
C ARG A 9 7.64 -6.06 4.20
N THR A 10 8.30 -4.94 3.91
CA THR A 10 8.14 -4.19 2.66
C THR A 10 8.61 -5.02 1.46
N TRP A 11 9.75 -5.70 1.57
CA TRP A 11 10.28 -6.54 0.51
C TRP A 11 9.42 -7.78 0.24
N LEU A 12 8.84 -8.37 1.29
CA LEU A 12 7.88 -9.46 1.15
C LEU A 12 6.62 -9.03 0.37
N ALA A 13 6.13 -7.82 0.65
CA ALA A 13 4.95 -7.26 -0.03
C ALA A 13 5.20 -7.05 -1.53
N VAL A 14 6.41 -6.62 -1.89
CA VAL A 14 6.85 -6.44 -3.28
C VAL A 14 6.95 -7.79 -4.00
N ALA A 15 7.58 -8.79 -3.37
CA ALA A 15 7.70 -10.13 -3.93
C ALA A 15 6.33 -10.81 -4.15
N LEU A 16 5.40 -10.67 -3.20
CA LEU A 16 4.05 -11.22 -3.33
C LEU A 16 3.20 -10.49 -4.37
N ALA A 17 3.39 -9.19 -4.55
CA ALA A 17 2.70 -8.41 -5.59
C ALA A 17 3.19 -8.77 -7.00
N LEU A 18 4.44 -9.22 -7.14
CA LEU A 18 5.01 -9.65 -8.41
C LEU A 18 4.52 -11.04 -8.84
N LEU A 19 4.20 -11.91 -7.87
CA LEU A 19 3.86 -13.31 -8.13
C LEU A 19 2.37 -13.55 -8.47
N TYR A 20 1.47 -12.68 -8.02
CA TYR A 20 0.03 -12.84 -8.27
C TYR A 20 -0.69 -11.49 -8.42
N PRO A 21 -1.33 -11.19 -9.57
CA PRO A 21 -2.14 -9.99 -9.75
C PRO A 21 -3.26 -9.96 -8.69
N GLY A 22 -3.24 -8.96 -7.80
CA GLY A 22 -4.22 -8.79 -6.72
C GLY A 22 -3.73 -9.15 -5.31
N ALA A 23 -2.63 -9.89 -5.15
CA ALA A 23 -2.08 -10.22 -3.83
C ALA A 23 -1.54 -8.99 -3.06
N GLY A 24 -1.11 -7.95 -3.79
CA GLY A 24 -0.70 -6.67 -3.20
C GLY A 24 -1.82 -5.96 -2.42
N HIS A 25 -3.09 -6.16 -2.80
CA HIS A 25 -4.24 -5.59 -2.07
C HIS A 25 -4.61 -6.39 -0.82
N LEU A 26 -4.37 -7.70 -0.82
CA LEU A 26 -4.52 -8.59 0.34
C LEU A 26 -3.54 -8.21 1.47
N TYR A 27 -2.29 -7.90 1.13
CA TYR A 27 -1.28 -7.46 2.10
C TYR A 27 -1.61 -6.10 2.75
N LEU A 28 -2.25 -5.21 2.00
CA LEU A 28 -2.56 -3.84 2.43
C LEU A 28 -3.82 -3.71 3.29
N ARG A 29 -4.41 -4.83 3.74
CA ARG A 29 -5.48 -4.92 4.77
C ARG A 29 -6.71 -4.03 4.51
N LYS A 30 -7.06 -3.80 3.24
CA LYS A 30 -8.38 -3.26 2.83
C LYS A 30 -9.10 -4.30 1.97
N GLY A 31 -9.66 -5.31 2.66
CA GLY A 31 -10.26 -6.50 2.05
C GLY A 31 -11.32 -6.20 0.99
N PHE A 32 -12.09 -5.12 1.13
CA PHE A 32 -13.19 -4.83 0.22
C PHE A 32 -12.75 -4.46 -1.20
N ARG A 33 -11.64 -3.73 -1.38
CA ARG A 33 -11.17 -3.37 -2.74
C ARG A 33 -10.50 -4.54 -3.45
N ALA A 34 -9.81 -5.40 -2.70
CA ALA A 34 -9.27 -6.64 -3.23
C ALA A 34 -10.42 -7.55 -3.70
N LEU A 35 -11.44 -7.73 -2.86
CA LEU A 35 -12.62 -8.53 -3.17
C LEU A 35 -13.40 -7.94 -4.34
N LEU A 36 -13.51 -6.61 -4.43
CA LEU A 36 -14.20 -5.92 -5.52
C LEU A 36 -13.49 -6.13 -6.85
N TRP A 37 -12.18 -5.89 -6.95
CA TRP A 37 -11.45 -6.09 -8.20
C TRP A 37 -11.40 -7.57 -8.61
N PHE A 38 -11.16 -8.47 -7.65
CA PHE A 38 -11.18 -9.92 -7.89
C PHE A 38 -12.57 -10.38 -8.35
N GLY A 39 -13.62 -9.98 -7.64
CA GLY A 39 -15.00 -10.31 -7.96
C GLY A 39 -15.42 -9.78 -9.32
N LEU A 40 -14.94 -8.60 -9.72
CA LEU A 40 -15.29 -8.00 -11.00
C LEU A 40 -14.58 -8.70 -12.18
N VAL A 41 -13.31 -9.10 -12.02
CA VAL A 41 -12.63 -9.95 -13.00
C VAL A 41 -13.28 -11.33 -13.08
N PHE A 42 -13.56 -11.96 -11.93
CA PHE A 42 -14.22 -13.26 -11.86
C PHE A 42 -15.61 -13.23 -12.51
N ALA A 43 -16.43 -12.22 -12.18
CA ALA A 43 -17.74 -12.04 -12.78
C ALA A 43 -17.62 -11.82 -14.29
N THR A 44 -16.73 -10.95 -14.75
CA THR A 44 -16.52 -10.70 -16.18
C THR A 44 -16.17 -11.99 -16.93
N THR A 45 -15.28 -12.81 -16.37
CA THR A 45 -14.93 -14.11 -16.93
C THR A 45 -16.10 -15.08 -16.89
N ALA A 46 -16.77 -15.25 -15.75
CA ALA A 46 -17.88 -16.19 -15.58
C ALA A 46 -19.08 -15.88 -16.48
N LEU A 47 -19.38 -14.59 -16.70
CA LEU A 47 -20.43 -14.15 -17.62
C LEU A 47 -20.04 -14.30 -19.10
N SER A 48 -18.74 -14.34 -19.40
CA SER A 48 -18.23 -14.38 -20.78
C SER A 48 -17.89 -15.78 -21.28
N VAL A 49 -17.73 -16.76 -20.38
CA VAL A 49 -17.42 -18.15 -20.75
C VAL A 49 -18.72 -18.86 -21.19
N PRO A 50 -18.81 -19.32 -22.45
CA PRO A 50 -19.97 -20.07 -22.91
C PRO A 50 -19.99 -21.47 -22.26
N ASN A 51 -21.19 -21.98 -21.95
CA ASN A 51 -21.38 -23.30 -21.32
C ASN A 51 -20.74 -24.47 -22.09
N SER A 52 -20.48 -24.30 -23.39
CA SER A 52 -19.79 -25.27 -24.23
C SER A 52 -18.30 -25.44 -23.91
N ALA A 53 -17.70 -24.52 -23.14
CA ALA A 53 -16.30 -24.59 -22.71
C ALA A 53 -16.14 -25.24 -21.33
N ILE A 54 -17.23 -25.66 -20.68
CA ILE A 54 -17.20 -26.31 -19.36
C ILE A 54 -17.12 -27.82 -19.59
N PRO A 55 -16.02 -28.49 -19.20
CA PRO A 55 -15.91 -29.94 -19.36
C PRO A 55 -16.93 -30.65 -18.46
N GLU A 56 -17.74 -31.55 -19.03
CA GLU A 56 -18.74 -32.32 -18.29
C GLU A 56 -18.14 -33.22 -17.20
N SER A 57 -16.85 -33.57 -17.34
CA SER A 57 -16.10 -34.38 -16.37
C SER A 57 -15.71 -33.63 -15.09
N GLY A 58 -15.78 -32.28 -15.08
CA GLY A 58 -15.33 -31.47 -13.95
C GLY A 58 -13.81 -31.49 -13.70
N GLU A 59 -13.04 -32.14 -14.58
CA GLU A 59 -11.59 -32.21 -14.48
C GLU A 59 -10.94 -30.92 -14.98
N ILE A 60 -10.15 -30.28 -14.11
CA ILE A 60 -9.40 -29.07 -14.45
C ILE A 60 -8.07 -29.49 -15.08
N SER A 61 -8.02 -29.55 -16.41
CA SER A 61 -6.78 -29.80 -17.16
C SER A 61 -6.20 -28.53 -17.78
N VAL A 62 -4.90 -28.56 -18.10
CA VAL A 62 -4.21 -27.44 -18.77
C VAL A 62 -4.82 -27.19 -20.15
N GLU A 63 -5.19 -28.25 -20.87
CA GLU A 63 -5.84 -28.17 -22.17
C GLU A 63 -7.24 -27.57 -22.06
N ALA A 64 -8.01 -27.90 -21.01
CA ALA A 64 -9.33 -27.33 -20.76
C ALA A 64 -9.24 -25.82 -20.49
N ILE A 65 -8.26 -25.38 -19.69
CA ILE A 65 -7.99 -23.96 -19.46
C ILE A 65 -7.62 -23.26 -20.76
N LEU A 66 -6.75 -23.86 -21.57
CA LEU A 66 -6.30 -23.27 -22.84
C LEU A 66 -7.44 -23.20 -23.86
N ALA A 67 -8.28 -24.22 -23.95
CA ALA A 67 -9.46 -24.24 -24.81
C ALA A 67 -10.48 -23.17 -24.39
N ALA A 68 -10.77 -23.06 -23.10
CA ALA A 68 -11.62 -22.00 -22.56
C ALA A 68 -11.04 -20.62 -22.87
N SER A 69 -9.71 -20.42 -22.72
CA SER A 69 -9.05 -19.14 -23.01
C SER A 69 -9.20 -18.68 -24.47
N ARG A 70 -9.19 -19.63 -25.42
CA ARG A 70 -9.38 -19.35 -26.85
C ARG A 70 -10.82 -19.08 -27.24
N ALA A 71 -11.76 -19.58 -26.44
CA ALA A 71 -13.19 -19.36 -26.65
C ALA A 71 -13.67 -18.01 -26.11
N LEU A 72 -12.83 -17.24 -25.41
CA LEU A 72 -13.22 -15.92 -24.91
C LEU A 72 -13.46 -14.94 -26.07
N PRO A 73 -14.60 -14.24 -26.09
CA PRO A 73 -14.84 -13.18 -27.05
C PRO A 73 -13.84 -12.03 -26.84
N THR A 74 -13.38 -11.41 -27.93
CA THR A 74 -12.39 -10.31 -27.90
C THR A 74 -12.82 -9.15 -26.99
N ALA A 75 -14.13 -8.86 -26.95
CA ALA A 75 -14.71 -7.86 -26.06
C ALA A 75 -14.44 -8.17 -24.57
N ALA A 76 -14.56 -9.44 -24.15
CA ALA A 76 -14.27 -9.85 -22.77
C ALA A 76 -12.77 -9.74 -22.47
N SER A 77 -11.90 -10.14 -23.40
CA SER A 77 -10.46 -9.98 -23.25
C SER A 77 -10.05 -8.51 -23.09
N VAL A 78 -10.61 -7.60 -23.89
CA VAL A 78 -10.39 -6.15 -23.77
C VAL A 78 -10.90 -5.64 -22.43
N ALA A 79 -12.10 -6.06 -21.99
CA ALA A 79 -12.64 -5.68 -20.70
C ALA A 79 -11.74 -6.12 -19.54
N ILE A 80 -11.28 -7.38 -19.53
CA ILE A 80 -10.36 -7.92 -18.52
C ILE A 80 -9.04 -7.13 -18.52
N LEU A 81 -8.50 -6.79 -19.69
CA LEU A 81 -7.28 -6.00 -19.80
C LEU A 81 -7.46 -4.59 -19.23
N VAL A 82 -8.55 -3.91 -19.58
CA VAL A 82 -8.91 -2.59 -19.04
C VAL A 82 -9.05 -2.65 -17.51
N LEU A 83 -9.76 -3.65 -17.00
CA LEU A 83 -9.93 -3.86 -15.56
C LEU A 83 -8.60 -4.11 -14.85
N SER A 84 -7.71 -4.88 -15.47
CA SER A 84 -6.37 -5.16 -14.95
C SER A 84 -5.53 -3.89 -14.87
N VAL A 85 -5.59 -3.05 -15.91
CA VAL A 85 -4.90 -1.75 -15.95
C VAL A 85 -5.47 -0.81 -14.88
N LEU A 86 -6.79 -0.69 -14.76
CA LEU A 86 -7.44 0.14 -13.76
C LEU A 86 -7.12 -0.30 -12.33
N SER A 87 -7.12 -1.61 -12.07
CA SER A 87 -6.72 -2.19 -10.78
C SER A 87 -5.27 -1.83 -10.44
N THR A 88 -4.36 -1.92 -11.42
CA THR A 88 -2.96 -1.53 -11.26
C THR A 88 -2.82 -0.04 -10.91
N ILE A 89 -3.58 0.83 -11.58
CA ILE A 89 -3.60 2.27 -11.31
C ILE A 89 -4.12 2.57 -9.89
N ASP A 90 -5.18 1.88 -9.42
CA ASP A 90 -5.68 2.04 -8.05
C ASP A 90 -4.65 1.59 -7.02
N ALA A 91 -4.00 0.43 -7.23
CA ALA A 91 -2.92 -0.07 -6.38
C ALA A 91 -1.77 0.95 -6.27
N TYR A 92 -1.33 1.50 -7.41
CA TYR A 92 -0.28 2.49 -7.47
C TYR A 92 -0.64 3.78 -6.75
N ARG A 93 -1.85 4.31 -6.97
CA ARG A 93 -2.36 5.52 -6.30
C ARG A 93 -2.46 5.30 -4.79
N LEU A 94 -2.89 4.12 -4.36
CA LEU A 94 -2.98 3.77 -2.94
C LEU A 94 -1.59 3.68 -2.29
N ALA A 95 -0.63 3.05 -2.95
CA ALA A 95 0.75 2.96 -2.49
C ALA A 95 1.39 4.36 -2.38
N ARG A 96 1.26 5.20 -3.41
CA ARG A 96 1.76 6.59 -3.41
C ARG A 96 1.17 7.44 -2.28
N ARG A 97 -0.14 7.29 -2.00
CA ARG A 97 -0.79 8.00 -0.88
C ARG A 97 -0.27 7.55 0.48
N ARG A 98 0.00 6.26 0.67
CA ARG A 98 0.62 5.76 1.91
C ARG A 98 2.02 6.30 2.10
N ASN A 99 2.85 6.28 1.05
CA ASN A 99 4.22 6.79 1.13
C ASN A 99 4.24 8.29 1.47
N ARG A 100 3.35 9.09 0.88
CA ARG A 100 3.22 10.51 1.24
C ARG A 100 2.84 10.72 2.71
N ARG A 101 1.88 9.95 3.23
CA ARG A 101 1.47 10.04 4.64
C ARG A 101 2.57 9.62 5.61
N ALA A 102 3.32 8.58 5.26
CA ALA A 102 4.47 8.15 6.05
C ALA A 102 5.57 9.22 6.06
N ALA A 103 5.86 9.83 4.91
CA ALA A 103 6.80 10.94 4.82
C ALA A 103 6.34 12.16 5.65
N SER A 104 5.06 12.52 5.58
CA SER A 104 4.50 13.61 6.40
C SER A 104 4.49 13.33 7.90
N ALA A 105 4.39 12.06 8.31
CA ALA A 105 4.48 11.68 9.72
C ALA A 105 5.91 11.81 10.27
N VAL A 106 6.92 11.44 9.47
CA VAL A 106 8.33 11.62 9.84
C VAL A 106 8.68 13.11 9.99
N THR A 107 8.24 13.96 9.06
CA THR A 107 8.47 15.41 9.18
C THR A 107 7.71 16.06 10.35
N ALA A 108 6.59 15.48 10.78
CA ALA A 108 5.85 15.98 11.94
C ALA A 108 6.49 15.53 13.27
N GLU A 109 7.22 14.41 13.28
CA GLU A 109 8.03 13.99 14.43
C GLU A 109 9.34 14.80 14.54
N GLU A 110 9.91 15.27 13.42
CA GLU A 110 11.07 16.18 13.41
C GLU A 110 10.71 17.66 13.70
N ASP A 111 9.46 18.08 13.51
CA ASP A 111 8.98 19.45 13.81
C ASP A 111 8.52 19.61 15.27
N ASP A 112 8.40 18.51 16.03
CA ASP A 112 8.13 18.53 17.48
C ASP A 112 9.41 18.81 18.30
N THR A 113 10.59 18.72 17.69
CA THR A 113 11.80 19.39 18.20
C THR A 113 11.80 20.83 17.71
N SER A 114 10.80 21.60 18.12
CA SER A 114 10.79 23.04 17.88
C SER A 114 12.06 23.61 18.51
N GLU A 115 13.03 24.03 17.71
CA GLU A 115 14.22 24.77 18.17
C GLU A 115 13.72 26.05 18.84
N ARG A 116 13.55 26.03 20.17
CA ARG A 116 13.11 27.20 20.94
C ARG A 116 14.34 28.05 21.23
N GLN A 117 14.25 29.34 20.98
CA GLN A 117 15.29 30.27 21.41
C GLN A 117 15.20 30.45 22.93
N CYS A 118 16.31 30.25 23.62
CA CYS A 118 16.40 30.44 25.06
C CYS A 118 16.11 31.91 25.42
N PRO A 119 15.12 32.21 26.29
CA PRO A 119 14.78 33.59 26.64
C PRO A 119 15.89 34.31 27.42
N HIS A 120 16.80 33.56 28.05
CA HIS A 120 17.89 34.12 28.85
C HIS A 120 19.14 34.49 28.04
N CYS A 121 19.55 33.64 27.08
CA CYS A 121 20.80 33.85 26.33
C CYS A 121 20.60 34.04 24.81
N GLY A 122 19.38 33.87 24.31
CA GLY A 122 19.01 34.06 22.91
C GLY A 122 19.51 33.00 21.94
N ARG A 123 20.19 31.95 22.42
CA ARG A 123 20.65 30.83 21.58
C ARG A 123 19.58 29.77 21.40
N GLU A 124 19.66 29.04 20.29
CA GLU A 124 18.85 27.84 20.03
C GLU A 124 19.10 26.81 21.13
N ALA A 125 18.03 26.47 21.85
CA ALA A 125 18.01 25.46 22.88
C ALA A 125 17.21 24.24 22.38
N ASP A 126 17.79 23.07 22.58
CA ASP A 126 17.16 21.80 22.27
C ASP A 126 16.05 21.51 23.29
N SER A 127 14.83 21.28 22.81
CA SER A 127 13.66 21.01 23.64
C SER A 127 13.66 19.61 24.27
N GLU A 128 14.64 18.76 23.95
CA GLU A 128 14.88 17.49 24.64
C GLU A 128 15.36 17.71 26.09
N PHE A 129 15.93 18.87 26.40
CA PHE A 129 16.42 19.21 27.75
C PHE A 129 15.55 20.28 28.41
N ASP A 130 15.24 20.09 29.70
CA ASP A 130 14.51 21.09 30.52
C ASP A 130 15.37 22.34 30.86
N PHE A 131 16.63 22.35 30.42
CA PHE A 131 17.62 23.41 30.70
C PHE A 131 18.41 23.78 29.44
N CYS A 132 18.89 25.02 29.39
CA CYS A 132 19.70 25.49 28.29
C CYS A 132 21.11 24.91 28.36
N GLN A 133 21.50 24.10 27.37
CA GLN A 133 22.86 23.54 27.24
C GLN A 133 23.99 24.58 27.17
N TRP A 134 23.67 25.85 26.89
CA TRP A 134 24.67 26.90 26.71
C TRP A 134 24.91 27.77 27.93
N CYS A 135 23.87 28.05 28.71
CA CYS A 135 23.97 28.92 29.89
C CYS A 135 23.60 28.22 31.19
N GLY A 136 23.01 27.03 31.12
CA GLY A 136 22.60 26.24 32.28
C GLY A 136 21.28 26.69 32.93
N GLU A 137 20.57 27.65 32.37
CA GLU A 137 19.30 28.16 32.93
C GLU A 137 18.12 27.26 32.49
N PRO A 138 17.17 26.93 33.38
CA PRO A 138 15.94 26.22 33.02
C PRO A 138 15.17 26.92 31.90
N LEU A 139 14.58 26.14 30.99
CA LEU A 139 13.79 26.67 29.87
C LEU A 139 12.33 26.95 30.27
N ASP A 140 11.86 26.33 31.36
CA ASP A 140 10.53 26.49 31.93
C ASP A 140 10.52 27.56 33.04
N ALA A 141 11.03 28.75 32.76
CA ALA A 141 11.02 29.85 33.71
C ALA A 141 9.92 30.86 33.35
N ASP A 142 8.66 30.44 33.52
CA ASP A 142 7.51 31.29 33.84
C ASP A 142 6.33 30.45 34.38
N GLY A 143 6.29 30.28 35.71
CA GLY A 143 5.09 30.55 36.49
C GLY A 143 4.06 29.44 36.70
N SER A 144 4.27 28.66 37.77
CA SER A 144 3.36 28.72 38.92
C SER A 144 4.16 28.76 40.21
#